data_AF-A0AAW9N420-F1
#
_entry.id   AF-A0AAW9N420-F1
#
_cell.length_a   1.000
_cell.length_b   1.000
_cell.length_c   1.000
_cell.angle_alpha   90.00
_cell.angle_beta   90.00
_cell.angle_gamma   90.00
#
_symmetry.space_group_name_H-M   'P 1'
#
loop_
_entity.id
_entity.type
_entity.pdbx_description
1 polymer ?
#
loop_
_entity_poly.entity_id
_entity_poly.type
_entity_poly.pdbx_seq_one_letter_code
_entity_poly.pdbx_strand_id
1 'polypeptide(L)'
;MLNEEQRALYLEVHEILEQWRKQNNLFLRWNENSIRKLTISLSLLNEHKRKSPIEVFIVAPSDFRYLYYRQQLEDILGEHFSISNIICKQLREIVDDTFFCTQRIILCDSSLYQEGLGSEKTIIYPITFQTIHTVIDQLKKQI
;
A
#
# COMPACT_ATOMS: atom_id res chain seq x y z
N MET A 1 -4.96 25.45 -14.97
CA MET A 1 -4.13 26.17 -13.96
C MET A 1 -3.72 25.15 -12.90
N LEU A 2 -2.53 25.29 -12.30
CA LEU A 2 -2.10 24.44 -11.18
C LEU A 2 -2.74 24.94 -9.88
N ASN A 3 -3.24 24.02 -9.03
CA ASN A 3 -3.70 24.32 -7.67
C ASN A 3 -2.52 24.63 -6.73
N GLU A 4 -2.78 25.01 -5.48
CA GLU A 4 -1.71 25.43 -4.54
C GLU A 4 -0.72 24.30 -4.23
N GLU A 5 -1.17 23.07 -3.97
CA GLU A 5 -0.30 21.92 -3.76
C GLU A 5 0.56 21.61 -5.01
N GLN A 6 -0.03 21.68 -6.20
CA GLN A 6 0.68 21.48 -7.46
C GLN A 6 1.69 22.58 -7.75
N ARG A 7 1.47 23.82 -7.28
CA ARG A 7 2.45 24.91 -7.42
C ARG A 7 3.66 24.69 -6.52
N ALA A 8 3.46 24.23 -5.29
CA ALA A 8 4.57 23.87 -4.41
C ALA A 8 5.41 22.74 -5.02
N LEU A 9 4.75 21.67 -5.50
CA LEU A 9 5.41 20.56 -6.18
C LEU A 9 6.12 20.99 -7.48
N TYR A 10 5.58 21.96 -8.21
CA TYR A 10 6.22 22.52 -9.39
C TYR A 10 7.58 23.15 -9.06
N LEU A 11 7.63 23.94 -7.99
CA LEU A 11 8.86 24.62 -7.56
C LEU A 11 9.92 23.62 -7.13
N GLU A 12 9.54 22.58 -6.38
CA GLU A 12 10.46 21.50 -5.97
C GLU A 12 11.03 20.74 -7.18
N VAL A 13 10.17 20.32 -8.12
CA VAL A 13 10.59 19.62 -9.34
C VAL A 13 11.53 20.50 -10.17
N HIS A 14 11.19 21.79 -10.32
CA HIS A 14 12.02 22.73 -11.06
C HIS A 14 13.40 22.93 -10.38
N GLU A 15 13.43 23.04 -9.05
CA GLU A 15 14.69 23.16 -8.30
C GLU A 15 15.58 21.93 -8.46
N ILE A 16 15.02 20.72 -8.33
CA ILE A 16 15.75 19.46 -8.52
C ILE A 16 16.36 19.39 -9.93
N LEU A 17 15.58 19.74 -10.96
CA LEU A 17 16.04 19.75 -12.35
C LEU A 17 17.14 20.79 -12.59
N GLU A 18 17.06 21.97 -11.95
CA GLU A 18 18.11 22.98 -12.02
C GLU A 18 19.38 22.57 -11.27
N GLN A 19 19.26 21.93 -10.11
CA GLN A 19 20.39 21.38 -9.38
C GLN A 19 21.10 20.28 -10.20
N TRP A 20 20.34 19.34 -10.77
CA TRP A 20 20.88 18.30 -11.65
C TRP A 20 21.57 18.89 -12.88
N ARG A 21 20.98 19.91 -13.49
CA ARG A 21 21.58 20.64 -14.63
C ARG A 21 22.94 21.26 -14.26
N LYS A 22 23.02 21.93 -13.11
CA LYS A 22 24.26 22.54 -12.59
C LYS A 22 25.32 21.50 -12.28
N GLN A 23 24.95 20.40 -11.62
CA GLN A 23 25.88 19.31 -11.28
C GLN A 23 26.51 18.65 -12.51
N ASN A 24 25.76 18.57 -13.61
CA ASN A 24 26.21 17.93 -14.85
C ASN A 24 26.76 18.94 -15.89
N ASN A 25 26.91 20.22 -15.53
CA ASN A 25 27.38 21.28 -16.43
C ASN A 25 26.62 21.34 -17.77
N LEU A 26 25.31 21.08 -17.74
CA LEU A 26 24.50 21.03 -18.95
C LEU A 26 23.99 22.41 -19.34
N PHE A 27 24.24 22.81 -20.59
CA PHE A 27 23.69 24.02 -21.17
C PHE A 27 22.35 23.73 -21.87
N LEU A 28 21.33 23.40 -21.07
CA LEU A 28 19.97 23.16 -21.54
C LEU A 28 18.98 24.05 -20.79
N ARG A 29 17.87 24.39 -21.46
CA ARG A 29 16.75 25.09 -20.84
C ARG A 29 15.59 24.12 -20.71
N TRP A 30 15.05 23.99 -19.50
CA TRP A 30 13.86 23.18 -19.31
C TRP A 30 12.64 23.85 -19.94
N ASN A 31 11.80 23.03 -20.57
CA ASN A 31 10.53 23.50 -21.09
C ASN A 31 9.51 23.55 -19.94
N GLU A 32 9.05 24.74 -19.59
CA GLU A 32 8.05 24.98 -18.54
C GLU A 32 6.79 24.11 -18.73
N ASN A 33 6.35 23.88 -19.97
CA ASN A 33 5.20 23.01 -20.24
C ASN A 33 5.50 21.54 -19.95
N SER A 34 6.73 21.08 -20.15
CA SER A 34 7.14 19.72 -19.82
C SER A 34 7.22 19.53 -18.31
N ILE A 35 7.82 20.50 -17.59
CA ILE A 35 7.83 20.48 -16.12
C ILE A 35 6.39 20.49 -15.59
N ARG A 36 5.53 21.34 -16.13
CA ARG A 36 4.13 21.42 -15.72
C ARG A 36 3.38 20.10 -15.91
N LYS A 37 3.59 19.42 -17.05
CA LYS A 37 2.99 18.10 -17.30
C LYS A 37 3.52 17.05 -16.32
N LEU A 38 4.82 17.04 -16.07
CA LEU A 38 5.45 16.15 -15.09
C LEU A 38 4.88 16.38 -13.68
N THR A 39 4.77 17.64 -13.24
CA THR A 39 4.18 18.00 -11.95
C THR A 39 2.74 17.50 -11.82
N ILE A 40 1.92 17.64 -12.87
CA ILE A 40 0.55 17.11 -12.86
C ILE A 40 0.56 15.59 -12.69
N SER A 41 1.38 14.87 -13.47
CA SER A 41 1.51 13.41 -13.35
C SER A 41 1.98 12.97 -11.95
N LEU A 42 2.95 13.68 -11.37
CA LEU A 42 3.43 13.41 -10.01
C LEU A 42 2.35 13.70 -8.95
N SER A 43 1.57 14.77 -9.12
CA SER A 43 0.48 15.10 -8.19
C SER A 43 -0.60 14.00 -8.15
N LEU A 44 -0.92 13.42 -9.31
CA LEU A 44 -1.85 12.29 -9.41
C LEU A 44 -1.31 11.05 -8.69
N LEU A 45 0.00 10.77 -8.79
CA LEU A 45 0.62 9.67 -8.05
C LEU A 45 0.57 9.88 -6.53
N ASN A 46 0.67 11.12 -6.06
CA ASN A 46 0.52 11.46 -4.64
C ASN A 46 -0.94 11.31 -4.17
N GLU A 47 -1.93 11.68 -4.99
CA GLU A 47 -3.34 11.44 -4.68
C GLU A 47 -3.64 9.94 -4.59
N HIS A 48 -3.06 9.13 -5.48
CA HIS A 48 -3.16 7.67 -5.38
C HIS A 48 -2.49 7.13 -4.12
N LYS A 49 -1.32 7.62 -3.71
CA LYS A 49 -0.69 7.23 -2.43
C LYS A 49 -1.55 7.58 -1.21
N ARG A 50 -2.30 8.70 -1.23
CA ARG A 50 -3.19 9.09 -0.13
C ARG A 50 -4.50 8.27 -0.07
N LYS A 51 -4.85 7.55 -1.14
CA LYS A 51 -6.13 6.82 -1.28
C LYS A 51 -5.99 5.34 -1.64
N SER A 52 -4.78 4.80 -1.77
CA SER A 52 -4.63 3.38 -2.04
C SER A 52 -5.25 2.60 -0.88
N PRO A 53 -6.24 1.73 -1.16
CA PRO A 53 -6.85 0.93 -0.12
C PRO A 53 -5.78 0.06 0.54
N ILE A 54 -5.90 -0.16 1.83
CA ILE A 54 -5.01 -1.05 2.56
C ILE A 54 -5.20 -2.46 1.99
N GLU A 55 -4.12 -3.07 1.51
CA GLU A 55 -4.17 -4.40 0.93
C GLU A 55 -4.19 -5.45 2.06
N VAL A 56 -5.19 -6.33 2.02
CA VAL A 56 -5.39 -7.38 3.01
C VAL A 56 -5.11 -8.74 2.37
N PHE A 57 -4.17 -9.48 2.94
CA PHE A 57 -3.82 -10.84 2.54
C PHE A 57 -4.40 -11.85 3.53
N ILE A 58 -4.77 -13.03 3.04
CA ILE A 58 -5.26 -14.12 3.88
C ILE A 58 -4.33 -15.31 3.69
N VAL A 59 -3.73 -15.77 4.79
CA VAL A 59 -2.94 -17.00 4.85
C VAL A 59 -3.75 -18.04 5.57
N ALA A 60 -4.07 -19.13 4.89
CA ALA A 60 -4.92 -20.18 5.44
C ALA A 60 -4.40 -21.58 5.06
N PRO A 61 -4.51 -22.58 5.95
CA PRO A 61 -3.99 -23.92 5.69
C PRO A 61 -4.84 -24.70 4.68
N SER A 62 -6.05 -24.23 4.37
CA SER A 62 -6.94 -24.83 3.39
C SER A 62 -7.80 -23.79 2.68
N ASP A 63 -8.25 -24.13 1.47
CA ASP A 63 -9.09 -23.27 0.64
C ASP A 63 -10.44 -22.97 1.33
N PHE A 64 -10.98 -23.93 2.10
CA PHE A 64 -12.17 -23.70 2.91
C PHE A 64 -11.98 -22.59 3.95
N ARG A 65 -10.86 -22.61 4.68
CA ARG A 65 -10.55 -21.57 5.68
C ARG A 65 -10.32 -20.23 5.01
N TYR A 66 -9.62 -20.20 3.87
CA TYR A 66 -9.45 -18.99 3.07
C TYR A 66 -10.81 -18.39 2.69
N LEU A 67 -11.71 -19.19 2.11
CA LEU A 67 -13.04 -18.73 1.69
C LEU A 67 -13.87 -18.23 2.87
N TYR A 68 -13.83 -18.93 4.01
CA TYR A 68 -14.52 -18.49 5.21
C TYR A 68 -13.99 -17.13 5.69
N TYR A 69 -12.67 -16.97 5.85
CA TYR A 69 -12.08 -15.70 6.29
C TYR A 69 -12.33 -14.57 5.32
N ARG A 70 -12.27 -14.86 4.02
CA ARG A 70 -12.58 -13.90 2.96
C ARG A 70 -14.02 -13.44 3.04
N GLN A 71 -14.98 -14.34 3.20
CA GLN A 71 -16.38 -13.98 3.35
C GLN A 71 -16.60 -13.05 4.55
N GLN A 72 -15.98 -13.35 5.70
CA GLN A 72 -16.07 -12.48 6.88
C GLN A 72 -15.51 -11.07 6.63
N LEU A 73 -14.51 -10.93 5.77
CA LEU A 73 -13.96 -9.64 5.38
C LEU A 73 -14.83 -8.93 4.35
N GLU A 74 -15.34 -9.63 3.34
CA GLU A 74 -16.20 -9.06 2.30
C GLU A 74 -17.49 -8.47 2.90
N ASP A 75 -18.02 -9.08 3.96
CA ASP A 75 -19.17 -8.56 4.72
C ASP A 75 -18.90 -7.20 5.40
N ILE A 76 -17.62 -6.79 5.48
CA ILE A 76 -17.17 -5.67 6.31
C ILE A 76 -16.41 -4.59 5.51
N LEU A 77 -15.86 -4.93 4.34
CA LEU A 77 -14.96 -4.03 3.62
C LEU A 77 -15.69 -3.02 2.74
N GLY A 78 -15.73 -1.77 3.20
CA GLY A 78 -15.97 -0.59 2.37
C GLY A 78 -14.77 -0.24 1.48
N GLU A 79 -14.83 0.91 0.80
CA GLU A 79 -13.83 1.38 -0.20
C GLU A 79 -12.37 1.51 0.31
N HIS A 80 -12.12 1.31 1.60
CA HIS A 80 -10.83 1.54 2.26
C HIS A 80 -9.87 0.34 2.24
N PHE A 81 -10.32 -0.87 1.91
CA PHE A 81 -9.44 -2.04 1.80
C PHE A 81 -9.66 -2.81 0.52
N SER A 82 -8.62 -3.50 0.09
CA SER A 82 -8.65 -4.43 -1.04
C SER A 82 -8.19 -5.80 -0.56
N ILE A 83 -9.05 -6.82 -0.65
CA ILE A 83 -8.66 -8.20 -0.37
C ILE A 83 -7.89 -8.74 -1.57
N SER A 84 -6.67 -9.21 -1.33
CA SER A 84 -5.88 -9.87 -2.36
C SER A 84 -6.50 -11.21 -2.75
N ASN A 85 -6.53 -11.50 -4.05
CA ASN A 85 -6.98 -12.79 -4.59
C ASN A 85 -5.93 -13.89 -4.50
N ILE A 86 -4.74 -13.59 -3.97
CA ILE A 86 -3.66 -14.55 -3.82
C ILE A 86 -4.00 -15.49 -2.66
N ILE A 87 -4.09 -16.79 -2.96
CA ILE A 87 -4.29 -17.84 -1.96
C ILE A 87 -2.92 -18.27 -1.46
N CYS A 88 -2.62 -17.93 -0.20
CA CYS A 88 -1.34 -18.27 0.43
C CYS A 88 -1.55 -19.37 1.47
N LYS A 89 -0.77 -20.44 1.37
CA LYS A 89 -0.84 -21.58 2.30
C LYS A 89 0.23 -21.52 3.38
N GLN A 90 1.20 -20.63 3.23
CA GLN A 90 2.27 -20.42 4.19
C GLN A 90 2.59 -18.92 4.30
N LEU A 91 2.89 -18.48 5.52
CA LEU A 91 3.15 -17.06 5.80
C LEU A 91 4.39 -16.54 5.03
N ARG A 92 5.41 -17.38 4.85
CA ARG A 92 6.62 -17.04 4.08
C ARG A 92 6.39 -16.70 2.60
N GLU A 93 5.27 -17.12 2.01
CA GLU A 93 4.97 -16.86 0.59
C GLU A 93 4.70 -15.37 0.30
N ILE A 94 4.43 -14.58 1.34
CA ILE A 94 4.05 -13.16 1.23
C ILE A 94 4.93 -12.21 2.04
N VAL A 95 5.87 -12.73 2.84
CA VAL A 95 6.74 -11.91 3.72
C VAL A 95 8.03 -11.46 3.01
N ASP A 96 8.35 -11.97 1.82
CA ASP A 96 9.48 -11.50 1.02
C ASP A 96 9.17 -10.15 0.32
N ASP A 97 9.58 -9.06 0.96
CA ASP A 97 9.28 -7.67 0.57
C ASP A 97 10.50 -6.93 -0.03
N THR A 98 10.71 -7.00 -1.36
CA THR A 98 11.48 -5.97 -2.09
C THR A 98 10.63 -5.05 -2.96
N PHE A 99 9.30 -5.26 -3.05
CA PHE A 99 8.50 -4.63 -4.11
C PHE A 99 7.26 -3.84 -3.67
N PHE A 100 7.01 -3.65 -2.37
CA PHE A 100 5.74 -3.06 -1.91
C PHE A 100 5.91 -1.71 -1.21
N CYS A 101 5.17 -0.72 -1.71
CA CYS A 101 5.24 0.68 -1.29
C CYS A 101 4.17 1.08 -0.26
N THR A 102 3.25 0.18 0.11
CA THR A 102 2.09 0.44 0.96
C THR A 102 2.07 -0.46 2.21
N GLN A 103 1.38 0.00 3.26
CA GLN A 103 1.15 -0.78 4.47
C GLN A 103 0.26 -1.99 4.16
N ARG A 104 0.60 -3.14 4.76
CA ARG A 104 -0.03 -4.43 4.51
C ARG A 104 -0.60 -5.01 5.78
N ILE A 105 -1.75 -5.65 5.63
CA ILE A 105 -2.39 -6.41 6.69
C ILE A 105 -2.48 -7.86 6.25
N ILE A 106 -1.86 -8.75 7.02
CA ILE A 106 -1.93 -10.19 6.80
C ILE A 106 -2.81 -10.80 7.88
N LEU A 107 -3.92 -11.38 7.48
CA LEU A 107 -4.72 -12.25 8.34
C LEU A 107 -4.19 -13.68 8.19
N CYS A 108 -3.44 -14.13 9.19
CA CYS A 108 -2.82 -15.44 9.18
C CYS A 108 -3.58 -16.39 10.10
N ASP A 109 -4.01 -17.53 9.58
CA ASP A 109 -4.49 -18.61 10.44
C ASP A 109 -3.45 -18.92 11.52
N SER A 110 -3.86 -18.95 12.79
CA SER A 110 -2.97 -19.15 13.92
C SER A 110 -2.16 -20.44 13.83
N SER A 111 -2.65 -21.46 13.11
CA SER A 111 -1.90 -22.71 12.88
C SER A 111 -0.70 -22.55 11.95
N LEU A 112 -0.65 -21.48 11.16
CA LEU A 112 0.43 -21.15 10.22
C LEU A 112 1.29 -19.98 10.68
N TYR A 113 0.91 -19.34 11.79
CA TYR A 113 1.60 -18.16 12.30
C TYR A 113 3.01 -18.52 12.78
N GLN A 114 3.99 -17.72 12.37
CA GLN A 114 5.37 -17.84 12.79
C GLN A 114 5.80 -16.48 13.35
N GLU A 115 6.29 -16.49 14.58
CA GLU A 115 6.77 -15.28 15.25
C GLU A 115 8.00 -14.72 14.52
N GLY A 116 8.11 -13.40 14.47
CA GLY A 116 9.27 -12.71 13.87
C GLY A 116 9.20 -12.45 12.36
N LEU A 117 8.09 -12.78 11.69
CA LEU A 117 7.88 -12.49 10.25
C LEU A 117 7.18 -11.13 9.98
N GLY A 118 6.77 -10.41 11.02
CA GLY A 118 6.21 -9.06 10.87
C GLY A 118 7.29 -8.01 10.59
N SER A 119 6.89 -6.90 9.97
CA SER A 119 7.77 -5.72 9.76
C SER A 119 6.99 -4.43 10.02
N GLU A 120 7.67 -3.28 10.01
CA GLU A 120 7.00 -1.98 10.15
C GLU A 120 5.94 -1.72 9.08
N LYS A 121 6.07 -2.35 7.90
CA LYS A 121 5.13 -2.21 6.78
C LYS A 121 4.15 -3.37 6.67
N THR A 122 4.39 -4.46 7.42
CA THR A 122 3.63 -5.71 7.32
C THR A 122 3.15 -6.12 8.71
N ILE A 123 1.88 -5.83 8.97
CA ILE A 123 1.21 -6.18 10.23
C ILE A 123 0.52 -7.53 10.04
N ILE A 124 0.83 -8.47 10.93
CA ILE A 124 0.28 -9.83 10.88
C ILE A 124 -0.67 -10.02 12.06
N TYR A 125 -1.92 -10.33 11.77
CA TYR A 125 -2.92 -10.70 12.77
C TYR A 125 -3.14 -12.21 12.75
N PRO A 126 -2.76 -12.94 13.81
CA PRO A 126 -3.12 -14.33 13.95
C PRO A 126 -4.64 -14.44 14.20
N ILE A 127 -5.32 -15.23 13.37
CA ILE A 127 -6.77 -15.43 13.41
C ILE A 127 -7.15 -16.90 13.50
N THR A 128 -8.32 -17.15 14.06
CA THR A 128 -9.03 -18.42 14.03
C THR A 128 -10.49 -18.17 13.65
N PHE A 129 -11.28 -19.23 13.49
CA PHE A 129 -12.74 -19.10 13.32
C PHE A 129 -13.42 -18.29 14.44
N GLN A 130 -12.85 -18.30 15.65
CA GLN A 130 -13.44 -17.64 16.83
C GLN A 130 -12.96 -16.19 16.97
N THR A 131 -11.72 -15.91 16.57
CA THR A 131 -11.07 -14.61 16.82
C THR A 131 -11.15 -13.66 15.64
N ILE A 132 -11.53 -14.15 14.44
CA ILE A 132 -11.59 -13.32 13.23
C ILE A 132 -12.49 -12.10 13.40
N HIS A 133 -13.68 -12.25 14.00
CA HIS A 133 -14.58 -11.11 14.22
C HIS A 133 -13.95 -10.03 15.10
N THR A 134 -13.23 -10.42 16.16
CA THR A 134 -12.54 -9.49 17.05
C THR A 134 -11.44 -8.74 16.32
N VAL A 135 -10.65 -9.43 15.50
CA VAL A 135 -9.60 -8.80 14.68
C VAL A 135 -10.22 -7.84 13.67
N ILE A 136 -11.31 -8.22 13.02
CA ILE A 136 -11.98 -7.33 12.09
C ILE A 136 -12.54 -6.09 12.80
N ASP A 137 -13.10 -6.22 14.00
CA ASP A 137 -13.54 -5.06 14.78
C ASP A 137 -12.39 -4.16 15.24
N GLN A 138 -11.18 -4.72 15.42
CA GLN A 138 -9.96 -3.92 15.64
C GLN A 138 -9.56 -3.16 14.38
N LEU A 139 -9.64 -3.80 13.20
CA LEU A 139 -9.34 -3.15 11.92
C LEU A 139 -10.28 -1.98 11.62
N LYS A 140 -11.57 -2.10 11.97
CA LYS A 140 -12.54 -1.00 11.83
C LYS A 140 -12.15 0.26 12.61
N LYS A 141 -11.46 0.12 13.75
CA LYS A 141 -11.05 1.25 14.60
C LYS A 141 -9.80 1.97 14.08
N GLN A 142 -9.13 1.42 13.07
CA GLN A 142 -7.94 2.01 12.45
C GLN A 142 -8.27 2.84 11.19
N ILE A 143 -9.53 2.83 10.77
CA ILE A 143 -10.11 3.71 9.74
C ILE A 143 -10.60 4.98 10.42
#